data_AF-A0A3D4A8H4-F1
#
_entry.id   AF-A0A3D4A8H4-F1
#
_cell.length_a   1.000
_cell.length_b   1.000
_cell.length_c   1.000
_cell.angle_alpha   90.00
_cell.angle_beta   90.00
_cell.angle_gamma   90.00
#
_symmetry.space_group_name_H-M   'P 1'
#
loop_
_entity.id
_entity.type
_entity.pdbx_description
1 polymer ?
#
loop_
_entity_poly.entity_id
_entity_poly.type
_entity_poly.pdbx_seq_one_letter_code
_entity_poly.pdbx_strand_id
1 'polypeptide(L)'
;MKATVDIDPQLVKKLREKTNAGMMDCKRALAETGGDLEKAETILRTKGIASASKKASRATREGIVASYIHLQGKVGVLVEVNCETDFVAKNENFRVFVKDITLHIAAAHPLYVSREDVPVKTMETERTIYQAQVKDKPAN
;
A
#
# COMPACT_ATOMS: atom_id res chain seq x y z
N MET A 1 23.06 24.73 15.30
CA MET A 1 22.16 25.71 14.65
C MET A 1 21.80 25.15 13.28
N LYS A 2 20.65 24.47 13.11
CA LYS A 2 20.25 23.97 11.78
C LYS A 2 19.73 25.16 10.99
N ALA A 3 20.36 25.47 9.85
CA ALA A 3 19.87 26.49 8.93
C ALA A 3 18.38 26.23 8.66
N THR A 4 17.53 27.18 9.01
CA THR A 4 16.13 27.19 8.59
C THR A 4 16.13 27.43 7.10
N VAL A 5 16.13 26.34 6.32
CA VAL A 5 15.90 26.41 4.88
C VAL A 5 14.51 27.01 4.72
N ASP A 6 14.46 28.24 4.21
CA ASP A 6 13.21 28.91 3.89
C ASP A 6 12.64 28.22 2.65
N ILE A 7 11.60 27.41 2.87
CA ILE A 7 10.95 26.64 1.81
C ILE A 7 9.70 27.38 1.41
N ASP A 8 9.59 27.68 0.12
CA ASP A 8 8.42 28.32 -0.48
C ASP A 8 7.12 27.58 -0.06
N PRO A 9 6.20 28.27 0.64
CA PRO A 9 4.92 27.70 1.03
C PRO A 9 4.11 27.10 -0.12
N GLN A 10 4.27 27.62 -1.35
CA GLN A 10 3.59 27.08 -2.54
C GLN A 10 4.14 25.70 -2.92
N LEU A 11 5.44 25.46 -2.76
CA LEU A 11 6.04 24.14 -2.98
C LEU A 11 5.55 23.14 -1.94
N VAL A 12 5.44 23.54 -0.68
CA VAL A 12 4.89 22.69 0.38
C VAL A 12 3.43 22.33 0.08
N LYS A 13 2.62 23.31 -0.33
CA LYS A 13 1.23 23.12 -0.73
C LYS A 13 1.13 22.13 -1.90
N LYS A 14 1.91 22.35 -2.96
CA LYS A 14 1.91 21.49 -4.16
C LYS A 14 2.31 20.04 -3.82
N LEU A 15 3.35 19.85 -3.01
CA LEU A 15 3.78 18.52 -2.58
C LEU A 15 2.71 17.83 -1.72
N ARG A 16 2.06 18.58 -0.81
CA ARG A 16 0.98 18.08 0.02
C ARG A 16 -0.24 17.67 -0.79
N GLU A 17 -0.65 18.47 -1.77
CA GLU A 17 -1.77 18.15 -2.66
C GLU A 17 -1.49 16.88 -3.47
N LYS A 18 -0.25 16.71 -3.93
CA LYS A 18 0.15 15.52 -4.71
C LYS A 18 0.24 14.25 -3.86
N THR A 19 0.73 14.34 -2.63
CA THR A 19 1.08 13.18 -1.79
C THR A 19 0.10 12.90 -0.66
N ASN A 20 -0.75 13.87 -0.33
CA ASN A 20 -1.62 13.90 0.83
C ASN A 20 -0.89 13.71 2.19
N ALA A 21 0.42 13.96 2.22
CA ALA A 21 1.23 13.84 3.44
C ALA A 21 0.99 15.01 4.41
N GLY A 22 1.42 14.84 5.66
CA GLY A 22 1.32 15.89 6.68
C GLY A 22 2.14 17.13 6.30
N MET A 23 1.64 18.32 6.61
CA MET A 23 2.28 19.61 6.27
C MET A 23 3.76 19.66 6.68
N MET A 24 4.07 19.20 7.90
CA MET A 24 5.44 19.19 8.43
C MET A 24 6.31 18.12 7.78
N ASP A 25 5.73 17.02 7.31
CA ASP A 25 6.48 16.00 6.56
C ASP A 25 6.86 16.54 5.19
N CYS A 26 5.94 17.20 4.48
CA CYS A 26 6.22 17.87 3.21
C CYS A 26 7.32 18.93 3.37
N LYS A 27 7.20 19.81 4.38
CA LYS A 27 8.20 20.86 4.64
C LYS A 27 9.58 20.27 4.95
N ARG A 28 9.65 19.22 5.78
CA ARG A 28 10.91 18.54 6.11
C ARG A 28 11.51 17.84 4.90
N ALA A 29 10.71 17.13 4.10
CA ALA A 29 11.18 16.48 2.89
C ALA A 29 11.76 17.50 1.89
N LEU A 30 11.09 18.63 1.69
CA LEU A 30 11.59 19.71 0.83
C LEU A 30 12.87 20.36 1.38
N ALA A 31 12.98 20.54 2.70
CA ALA A 31 14.20 21.04 3.33
C ALA A 31 15.38 20.07 3.16
N GLU A 32 15.14 18.76 3.25
CA GLU A 32 16.15 17.72 3.04
C GLU A 32 16.62 17.63 1.58
N THR A 33 15.77 18.01 0.61
CA THR A 33 16.07 17.93 -0.83
C THR A 33 16.40 19.26 -1.48
N GLY A 34 16.51 20.34 -0.70
CA GLY A 34 16.77 21.69 -1.22
C GLY A 34 15.65 22.21 -2.13
N GLY A 35 14.41 21.78 -1.90
CA GLY A 35 13.23 22.19 -2.67
C GLY A 35 12.92 21.32 -3.90
N ASP A 36 13.70 20.27 -4.16
CA ASP A 36 13.45 19.33 -5.24
C ASP A 36 12.20 18.47 -4.94
N LEU A 37 11.14 18.65 -5.73
CA LEU A 37 9.84 18.01 -5.55
C LEU A 37 9.87 16.49 -5.77
N GLU A 38 10.61 16.01 -6.78
CA GLU A 38 10.64 14.58 -7.12
C GLU A 38 11.40 13.79 -6.05
N LYS A 39 12.53 14.34 -5.59
CA LYS A 39 13.27 13.76 -4.47
C LYS A 39 12.45 13.82 -3.18
N ALA A 40 11.73 14.91 -2.94
CA ALA A 40 10.90 15.04 -1.74
C ALA A 40 9.75 14.02 -1.74
N GLU A 41 9.11 13.79 -2.89
CA GLU A 41 8.10 12.73 -3.06
C GLU A 41 8.68 11.35 -2.77
N THR A 42 9.89 11.06 -3.26
CA THR A 42 10.58 9.80 -2.99
C THR A 42 10.83 9.62 -1.48
N ILE A 43 11.32 10.66 -0.81
CA ILE A 43 11.53 10.64 0.65
C ILE A 43 10.21 10.39 1.38
N LEU A 44 9.13 11.08 0.99
CA LEU A 44 7.81 10.88 1.61
C LEU A 44 7.29 9.47 1.40
N ARG A 45 7.50 8.88 0.22
CA ARG A 45 7.11 7.49 -0.07
C ARG A 45 7.85 6.51 0.84
N THR A 46 9.17 6.64 0.96
CA THR A 46 9.98 5.79 1.84
C THR A 46 9.59 5.97 3.32
N LYS A 47 9.42 7.20 3.79
CA LYS A 47 8.97 7.50 5.17
C LYS A 47 7.55 6.97 5.42
N GLY A 48 6.67 7.07 4.44
CA GLY A 48 5.31 6.54 4.49
C GLY A 48 5.28 5.04 4.75
N ILE A 49 6.08 4.27 4.01
CA ILE A 49 6.24 2.82 4.21
C ILE A 49 6.69 2.51 5.64
N ALA A 50 7.74 3.18 6.12
CA ALA A 50 8.23 2.98 7.49
C ALA A 50 7.19 3.34 8.55
N SER A 51 6.38 4.37 8.30
CA SER A 51 5.28 4.77 9.20
C SER A 51 4.15 3.75 9.22
N ALA A 52 3.84 3.12 8.08
CA ALA A 52 2.81 2.08 7.98
C ALA A 52 3.22 0.84 8.78
N SER A 53 4.48 0.39 8.67
CA SER A 53 4.99 -0.74 9.45
C SER A 53 4.85 -0.52 10.95
N LYS A 54 5.09 0.71 11.44
CA LYS A 54 4.92 1.05 12.87
C LYS A 54 3.46 1.03 13.34
N LYS A 55 2.50 1.13 12.42
CA LYS A 55 1.06 1.10 12.72
C LYS A 55 0.45 -0.29 12.56
N ALA A 56 1.15 -1.25 11.95
CA ALA A 56 0.61 -2.57 11.62
C ALA A 56 0.14 -3.38 12.85
N SER A 57 0.67 -3.12 14.04
CA SER A 57 0.26 -3.79 15.28
C SER A 57 -0.94 -3.14 15.97
N ARG A 58 -1.46 -2.02 15.46
CA ARG A 58 -2.63 -1.35 16.04
C ARG A 58 -3.90 -2.14 15.74
N ALA A 59 -4.79 -2.19 16.71
CA ALA A 59 -6.09 -2.81 16.52
C ALA A 59 -6.97 -1.96 15.59
N THR A 60 -7.56 -2.60 14.58
CA THR A 60 -8.49 -2.00 13.62
C THR A 60 -9.82 -2.73 13.69
N ARG A 61 -10.80 -2.16 14.39
CA ARG A 61 -12.13 -2.78 14.61
C ARG A 61 -13.24 -2.16 13.78
N GLU A 62 -12.95 -1.05 13.11
CA GLU A 62 -13.84 -0.40 12.16
C GLU A 62 -13.42 -0.76 10.73
N GLY A 63 -14.25 -0.43 9.73
CA GLY A 63 -13.90 -0.76 8.35
C GLY A 63 -15.09 -0.79 7.40
N ILE A 64 -14.88 -1.43 6.26
CA ILE A 64 -15.90 -1.63 5.23
C ILE A 64 -15.84 -3.08 4.76
N VAL A 65 -17.01 -3.70 4.64
CA VAL A 65 -17.22 -4.86 3.78
C VAL A 65 -17.73 -4.35 2.43
N ALA A 66 -16.96 -4.60 1.37
CA ALA A 66 -17.29 -4.17 0.02
C ALA A 66 -17.47 -5.36 -0.91
N SER A 67 -18.37 -5.21 -1.87
CA SER A 67 -18.60 -6.22 -2.91
C SER A 67 -18.48 -5.64 -4.31
N TYR A 68 -18.13 -6.53 -5.26
CA TYR A 68 -18.11 -6.22 -6.67
C TYR A 68 -18.54 -7.43 -7.47
N ILE A 69 -19.48 -7.23 -8.40
CA ILE A 69 -19.92 -8.25 -9.33
C ILE A 69 -19.43 -7.83 -10.72
N HIS A 70 -18.55 -8.62 -11.30
CA HIS A 70 -18.07 -8.42 -12.66
C HIS A 70 -19.18 -8.78 -13.66
N LEU A 71 -19.09 -8.19 -14.86
CA LEU A 71 -20.06 -8.25 -15.96
C LEU A 71 -20.82 -9.59 -16.05
N GLN A 72 -22.14 -9.50 -16.24
CA GLN A 72 -23.06 -10.65 -16.36
C GLN A 72 -23.07 -11.60 -15.15
N GLY A 73 -22.46 -11.23 -14.01
CA GLY A 73 -22.59 -11.98 -12.76
C GLY A 73 -21.69 -13.21 -12.62
N LYS A 74 -20.71 -13.40 -13.50
CA LYS A 74 -19.86 -14.62 -13.49
C LYS A 74 -18.76 -14.60 -12.43
N VAL A 75 -18.33 -13.41 -12.00
CA VAL A 75 -17.31 -13.25 -10.96
C VAL A 75 -17.85 -12.29 -9.91
N GLY A 76 -17.81 -12.71 -8.65
CA GLY A 76 -18.16 -11.89 -7.50
C GLY A 76 -16.99 -11.81 -6.52
N VAL A 77 -16.75 -10.63 -5.98
CA VAL A 77 -15.76 -10.37 -4.94
C VAL A 77 -16.47 -9.83 -3.71
N LEU A 78 -16.05 -10.31 -2.55
CA LEU A 78 -16.36 -9.76 -1.25
C LEU A 78 -15.04 -9.54 -0.51
N VAL A 79 -14.83 -8.35 0.04
CA VAL A 79 -13.61 -8.02 0.79
C VAL A 79 -13.96 -7.22 2.03
N GLU A 80 -13.30 -7.52 3.14
CA GLU A 80 -13.29 -6.69 4.34
C GLU A 80 -11.98 -5.91 4.39
N VAL A 81 -12.06 -4.59 4.58
CA VAL A 81 -10.89 -3.74 4.80
C VAL A 81 -11.10 -2.94 6.07
N ASN A 82 -10.28 -3.23 7.08
CA ASN A 82 -10.39 -2.60 8.39
C ASN A 82 -9.56 -1.30 8.49
N CYS A 83 -9.98 -0.44 9.41
CA CYS A 83 -9.30 0.78 9.81
C CYS A 83 -9.53 1.05 11.31
N GLU A 84 -8.85 2.05 11.87
CA GLU A 84 -8.91 2.34 13.31
C GLU A 84 -10.25 3.00 13.73
N THR A 85 -10.90 3.77 12.85
CA THR A 85 -12.07 4.60 13.21
C THR A 85 -13.11 4.63 12.10
N ASP A 86 -14.38 4.80 12.47
CA ASP A 86 -15.50 4.91 11.53
C ASP A 86 -15.42 6.16 10.64
N PHE A 87 -14.80 7.24 11.12
CA PHE A 87 -14.52 8.44 10.33
C PHE A 87 -13.66 8.13 9.10
N VAL A 88 -12.68 7.22 9.24
CA VAL A 88 -11.86 6.76 8.10
C VAL A 88 -12.69 5.88 7.18
N ALA A 89 -13.49 4.96 7.72
CA ALA A 89 -14.38 4.12 6.91
C ALA A 89 -15.38 4.95 6.07
N LYS A 90 -15.83 6.10 6.58
CA LYS A 90 -16.74 7.00 5.86
C LYS A 90 -16.03 7.91 4.83
N ASN A 91 -14.70 7.98 4.84
CA ASN A 91 -13.93 8.84 3.94
C ASN A 91 -13.98 8.34 2.48
N GLU A 92 -14.24 9.25 1.53
CA GLU A 92 -14.37 8.90 0.11
C GLU A 92 -13.10 8.25 -0.46
N ASN A 93 -11.91 8.75 -0.13
CA ASN A 93 -10.66 8.16 -0.63
C ASN A 93 -10.47 6.73 -0.13
N PHE A 94 -10.86 6.44 1.11
CA PHE A 94 -10.81 5.08 1.64
C PHE A 94 -11.81 4.17 0.91
N ARG A 95 -13.03 4.66 0.64
CA ARG A 95 -14.05 3.90 -0.10
C ARG A 95 -13.62 3.61 -1.54
N VAL A 96 -13.00 4.57 -2.22
CA VAL A 96 -12.42 4.38 -3.56
C VAL A 96 -11.30 3.34 -3.51
N PHE A 97 -10.39 3.44 -2.55
CA PHE A 97 -9.32 2.46 -2.36
C PHE A 97 -9.86 1.02 -2.17
N VAL A 98 -10.87 0.84 -1.29
CA VAL A 98 -11.51 -0.47 -1.09
C VAL A 98 -12.18 -0.96 -2.38
N LYS A 99 -12.79 -0.06 -3.16
CA LYS A 99 -13.37 -0.42 -4.46
C LYS A 99 -12.30 -0.90 -5.43
N ASP A 100 -11.17 -0.22 -5.53
CA ASP A 100 -10.06 -0.61 -6.39
C ASP A 100 -9.49 -1.99 -5.99
N ILE A 101 -9.42 -2.29 -4.69
CA ILE A 101 -9.08 -3.63 -4.21
C ILE A 101 -10.04 -4.68 -4.76
N THR A 102 -11.36 -4.43 -4.73
CA THR A 102 -12.32 -5.40 -5.28
C THR A 102 -12.13 -5.67 -6.77
N LEU A 103 -11.78 -4.63 -7.55
CA LEU A 103 -11.48 -4.75 -8.97
C LEU A 103 -10.18 -5.55 -9.19
N HIS A 104 -9.16 -5.29 -8.38
CA HIS A 104 -7.90 -6.01 -8.42
C HIS A 104 -8.10 -7.51 -8.13
N ILE A 105 -8.86 -7.86 -7.09
CA ILE A 105 -9.15 -9.26 -6.74
C ILE A 105 -9.91 -9.96 -7.87
N ALA A 106 -10.91 -9.29 -8.47
CA ALA A 106 -11.65 -9.86 -9.59
C ALA A 106 -10.75 -10.16 -10.81
N ALA A 107 -9.72 -9.35 -11.05
CA ALA A 107 -8.81 -9.52 -12.17
C ALA A 107 -7.65 -10.50 -11.88
N ALA A 108 -7.05 -10.41 -10.69
CA ALA A 108 -5.83 -11.15 -10.34
C ALA A 108 -6.11 -12.51 -9.68
N HIS A 109 -7.32 -12.71 -9.13
CA HIS A 109 -7.73 -13.93 -8.42
C HIS A 109 -6.66 -14.44 -7.42
N PRO A 110 -6.20 -13.59 -6.46
CA PRO A 110 -5.22 -13.99 -5.47
C PRO A 110 -5.80 -15.07 -4.54
N LEU A 111 -4.98 -16.06 -4.20
CA LEU A 111 -5.39 -17.15 -3.30
C LEU A 111 -5.21 -16.82 -1.81
N TYR A 112 -4.34 -15.86 -1.50
CA TYR A 112 -3.94 -15.51 -0.14
C TYR A 112 -3.77 -14.00 -0.01
N VAL A 113 -4.00 -13.46 1.19
CA VAL A 113 -3.88 -12.02 1.47
C VAL A 113 -2.43 -11.64 1.78
N SER A 114 -1.74 -12.49 2.54
CA SER A 114 -0.34 -12.31 2.93
C SER A 114 0.52 -13.53 2.58
N ARG A 115 1.84 -13.40 2.69
CA ARG A 115 2.77 -14.52 2.43
C ARG A 115 2.69 -15.57 3.53
N GLU A 116 2.38 -15.12 4.74
CA GLU A 116 2.27 -15.92 5.95
C GLU A 116 1.04 -16.83 5.91
N ASP A 117 0.00 -16.44 5.15
CA ASP A 117 -1.21 -17.25 4.95
C ASP A 117 -0.99 -18.46 4.03
N VAL A 118 0.15 -18.53 3.33
CA VAL A 118 0.45 -19.65 2.41
C VAL A 118 0.80 -20.90 3.24
N PRO A 119 0.08 -22.03 3.08
CA PRO A 119 0.37 -23.23 3.84
C PRO A 119 1.77 -23.78 3.55
N VAL A 120 2.49 -24.16 4.61
CA VAL A 120 3.85 -24.74 4.52
C VAL A 120 3.89 -25.94 3.59
N LYS A 121 2.89 -26.83 3.69
CA LYS A 121 2.76 -27.99 2.81
C LYS A 121 2.70 -27.60 1.33
N THR A 122 1.97 -26.56 0.98
CA THR A 122 1.89 -26.05 -0.40
C THR A 122 3.26 -25.55 -0.83
N MET A 123 3.94 -24.75 0.00
CA MET A 123 5.27 -24.23 -0.31
C MET A 123 6.31 -25.34 -0.52
N GLU A 124 6.31 -26.37 0.32
CA GLU A 124 7.21 -27.51 0.20
C GLU A 124 6.93 -28.36 -1.03
N THR A 125 5.65 -28.58 -1.33
CA THR A 125 5.21 -29.32 -2.52
C THR A 125 5.67 -28.59 -3.78
N GLU A 126 5.37 -27.29 -3.89
CA GLU A 126 5.78 -26.48 -5.03
C GLU A 126 7.32 -26.41 -5.14
N ARG A 127 8.04 -26.21 -4.02
CA ARG A 127 9.51 -26.21 -4.01
C ARG A 127 10.09 -27.51 -4.56
N THR A 128 9.52 -28.65 -4.20
CA THR A 128 9.95 -29.97 -4.69
C THR A 128 9.72 -30.09 -6.20
N ILE A 129 8.56 -29.65 -6.69
CA ILE A 129 8.23 -29.65 -8.12
C ILE A 129 9.23 -28.78 -8.89
N TYR A 130 9.50 -27.56 -8.42
CA TYR A 130 10.44 -26.65 -9.07
C TYR A 130 11.88 -27.19 -9.06
N GLN A 131 12.32 -27.83 -7.97
CA GLN A 131 13.64 -28.48 -7.91
C GLN A 131 13.77 -29.62 -8.92
N ALA A 132 12.73 -30.43 -9.09
CA ALA A 132 12.73 -31.51 -10.08
C ALA A 132 12.83 -30.96 -11.52
N GLN A 133 12.17 -29.84 -11.82
CA GLN A 133 12.21 -29.22 -13.16
C GLN A 133 13.57 -28.66 -13.57
N VAL A 134 14.44 -28.33 -12.60
CA VAL A 134 15.77 -27.77 -12.86
C VAL A 134 16.90 -28.79 -12.76
N LYS A 135 16.61 -30.02 -12.31
CA LYS A 135 17.61 -31.07 -12.06
C LYS A 135 18.46 -31.41 -13.29
N ASP A 136 17.86 -31.36 -14.49
CA ASP A 136 18.53 -31.69 -15.75
C ASP A 136 18.97 -30.44 -16.55
N LYS A 137 18.85 -29.25 -15.96
CA LYS A 137 19.28 -27.99 -16.58
C LYS A 137 20.66 -27.60 -16.07
N PRO A 138 21.58 -27.17 -16.95
CA PRO A 138 22.89 -26.68 -16.51
C PRO A 138 22.73 -25.47 -15.59
N ALA A 139 23.62 -25.38 -14.58
CA ALA A 139 23.67 -24.20 -13.72
C ALA A 139 24.06 -22.97 -14.54
N ASN A 140 23.33 -21.87 -14.35
CA ASN A 140 23.66 -20.56 -14.92
C ASN A 140 24.63 -19.82 -14.00
#